data_AF-A0A2N6EY62-F1
#
_entry.id   AF-A0A2N6EY62-F1
#
_cell.length_a   1.000
_cell.length_b   1.000
_cell.length_c   1.000
_cell.angle_alpha   90.00
_cell.angle_beta   90.00
_cell.angle_gamma   90.00
#
_symmetry.space_group_name_H-M   'P 1'
#
loop_
_entity.id
_entity.type
_entity.pdbx_description
1 polymer ?
#
loop_
_entity_poly.entity_id
_entity_poly.type
_entity_poly.pdbx_seq_one_letter_code
_entity_poly.pdbx_strand_id
1 'polypeptide(L)'
;MHIVAINQLQEDTEEMARNLAQVLGITAYECRPRVGIPDGGPAIIASFAAKEQAISCADRLRSAGFHTVTIDSDILETDHNRAGNHHQKEIRPRPVSASASE
;
A
#
# COMPACT_ATOMS: atom_id res chain seq x y z
N MET A 1 -8.93 -8.08 4.83
CA MET A 1 -9.34 -6.82 4.16
C MET A 1 -8.64 -6.79 2.81
N HIS A 2 -9.28 -6.25 1.77
CA HIS A 2 -8.74 -6.30 0.40
C HIS A 2 -8.76 -4.89 -0.18
N ILE A 3 -7.57 -4.36 -0.46
CA ILE A 3 -7.37 -3.00 -0.96
C ILE A 3 -7.28 -3.04 -2.48
N VAL A 4 -7.91 -2.08 -3.13
CA VAL A 4 -7.75 -1.81 -4.56
C VAL A 4 -7.08 -0.47 -4.74
N ALA A 5 -5.97 -0.48 -5.48
CA ALA A 5 -5.21 0.70 -5.85
C ALA A 5 -5.05 0.80 -7.37
N ILE A 6 -4.86 2.02 -7.87
CA ILE A 6 -4.56 2.33 -9.27
C ILE A 6 -3.19 2.99 -9.33
N ASN A 7 -2.42 2.72 -10.38
CA ASN A 7 -1.10 3.32 -10.60
C ASN A 7 -0.90 3.69 -12.07
N GLN A 8 0.26 4.25 -12.41
CA GLN A 8 0.64 4.63 -13.77
C GLN A 8 -0.37 5.60 -14.41
N LEU A 9 -0.73 6.63 -13.65
CA LEU A 9 -1.71 7.63 -14.07
C LEU A 9 -1.15 8.45 -15.25
N GLN A 10 -1.99 8.65 -16.28
CA GLN A 10 -1.63 9.40 -17.49
C GLN A 10 -1.95 10.90 -17.35
N GLU A 11 -1.48 11.71 -18.29
CA GLU A 11 -1.59 13.17 -18.24
C GLU A 11 -3.04 13.68 -18.35
N ASP A 12 -3.98 12.93 -18.97
CA ASP A 12 -5.39 13.32 -19.05
C ASP A 12 -6.17 13.01 -17.75
N THR A 13 -5.88 13.84 -16.75
CA THR A 13 -6.44 13.72 -15.41
C THR A 13 -7.97 13.92 -15.40
N GLU A 14 -8.54 14.66 -16.35
CA GLU A 14 -9.98 14.95 -16.35
C GLU A 14 -10.80 13.80 -16.93
N GLU A 15 -10.36 13.19 -18.04
CA GLU A 15 -10.98 11.96 -18.54
C GLU A 15 -10.86 10.82 -17.52
N MET A 16 -9.67 10.64 -16.94
CA MET A 16 -9.46 9.62 -15.90
C MET A 16 -10.37 9.84 -14.69
N ALA A 17 -10.56 11.08 -14.23
CA ALA A 17 -11.46 11.36 -13.12
C ALA A 17 -12.91 10.97 -13.43
N ARG A 18 -13.38 11.20 -14.68
CA ARG A 18 -14.73 10.81 -15.12
C ARG A 18 -14.88 9.29 -15.20
N ASN A 19 -13.91 8.59 -15.77
CA ASN A 19 -13.95 7.13 -15.89
C ASN A 19 -13.90 6.47 -14.50
N LEU A 20 -13.08 7.00 -13.59
CA LEU A 20 -13.00 6.52 -12.21
C LEU A 20 -14.32 6.75 -11.45
N ALA A 21 -14.95 7.91 -11.63
CA ALA A 21 -16.24 8.25 -11.05
C ALA A 21 -17.34 7.27 -11.49
N GLN A 22 -17.38 6.91 -12.77
CA GLN A 22 -18.34 5.92 -13.30
C GLN A 22 -18.15 4.54 -12.69
N VAL A 23 -16.90 4.10 -12.46
CA VAL A 23 -16.62 2.80 -11.84
C VAL A 23 -17.02 2.81 -10.36
N LEU A 24 -16.72 3.88 -9.63
CA LEU A 24 -16.96 3.96 -8.19
C LEU A 24 -18.38 4.41 -7.83
N GLY A 25 -19.13 4.97 -8.79
CA GLY A 25 -20.46 5.54 -8.53
C GLY A 25 -20.40 6.82 -7.69
N ILE A 26 -19.30 7.56 -7.76
CA ILE A 26 -19.09 8.83 -7.05
C ILE A 26 -18.86 9.97 -8.06
N THR A 27 -18.63 11.20 -7.60
CA THR A 27 -18.42 12.33 -8.51
C THR A 27 -16.98 12.39 -9.05
N ALA A 28 -16.82 12.93 -10.26
CA ALA A 28 -15.49 13.20 -10.82
C ALA A 28 -14.67 14.15 -9.93
N TYR A 29 -15.33 15.07 -9.20
CA TYR A 29 -14.70 15.97 -8.24
C TYR A 29 -13.98 15.19 -7.13
N GLU A 30 -14.59 14.13 -6.61
CA GLU A 30 -13.98 13.25 -5.60
C GLU A 30 -12.86 12.38 -6.19
N CYS A 31 -12.87 12.11 -7.50
CA CYS A 31 -11.87 11.29 -8.17
C CYS A 31 -10.61 12.06 -8.57
N ARG A 32 -10.72 13.36 -8.91
CA ARG A 32 -9.60 14.22 -9.33
C ARG A 32 -8.31 14.08 -8.49
N PRO A 33 -8.34 14.16 -7.14
CA PRO A 33 -7.12 14.06 -6.34
C PRO A 33 -6.45 12.68 -6.40
N ARG A 34 -7.18 11.62 -6.78
CA ARG A 34 -6.66 10.25 -6.88
C ARG A 34 -5.99 9.97 -8.23
N VAL A 35 -6.29 10.75 -9.25
CA VAL A 35 -5.73 10.61 -10.61
C VAL A 35 -4.71 11.68 -10.96
N GLY A 36 -4.64 12.77 -10.19
CA GLY A 36 -3.67 13.86 -10.38
C GLY A 36 -2.42 13.75 -9.51
N ILE A 37 -2.02 12.53 -9.09
CA ILE A 37 -0.82 12.34 -8.26
C ILE A 37 0.41 12.52 -9.16
N PRO A 38 1.27 13.53 -8.91
CA PRO A 38 2.52 13.67 -9.63
C PRO A 38 3.36 12.41 -9.42
N ASP A 39 3.98 11.90 -10.49
CA ASP A 39 4.71 10.63 -10.57
C ASP A 39 3.84 9.35 -10.70
N GLY A 40 2.51 9.48 -10.81
CA GLY A 40 1.63 8.36 -11.15
C GLY A 40 1.62 7.22 -10.11
N GLY A 41 1.96 7.54 -8.86
CA GLY A 41 2.05 6.60 -7.76
C GLY A 41 0.72 5.88 -7.45
N PRO A 42 0.77 4.77 -6.70
CA PRO A 42 -0.42 4.01 -6.36
C PRO A 42 -1.37 4.83 -5.48
N ALA A 43 -2.54 5.17 -6.00
CA ALA A 43 -3.64 5.74 -5.22
C ALA A 43 -4.50 4.59 -4.69
N ILE A 44 -4.88 4.62 -3.41
CA ILE A 44 -5.90 3.70 -2.86
C ILE A 44 -7.29 4.27 -3.16
N ILE A 45 -8.18 3.46 -3.73
CA ILE A 45 -9.53 3.90 -4.14
C ILE A 45 -10.63 3.19 -3.39
N ALA A 46 -10.42 1.95 -2.97
CA ALA A 46 -11.41 1.20 -2.24
C ALA A 46 -10.77 0.15 -1.32
N SER A 47 -11.49 -0.18 -0.26
CA SER A 47 -11.20 -1.28 0.65
C SER A 47 -12.47 -2.13 0.81
N PHE A 48 -12.34 -3.43 0.66
CA PHE A 48 -13.45 -4.38 0.73
C PHE A 48 -13.21 -5.41 1.83
N ALA A 49 -14.30 -5.82 2.47
CA ALA A 49 -14.27 -6.92 3.43
C ALA A 49 -14.10 -8.29 2.73
N ALA A 50 -14.64 -8.44 1.51
CA ALA A 50 -14.62 -9.68 0.75
C ALA A 50 -13.73 -9.57 -0.50
N LYS A 51 -12.95 -10.62 -0.76
CA LYS A 51 -12.02 -10.71 -1.88
C LYS A 51 -12.70 -10.58 -3.24
N GLU A 52 -13.86 -11.21 -3.41
CA GLU A 52 -14.61 -11.20 -4.66
C GLU A 52 -15.06 -9.79 -5.06
N GLN A 53 -15.43 -8.95 -4.07
CA GLN A 53 -15.80 -7.56 -4.32
C GLN A 53 -14.60 -6.74 -4.78
N ALA A 54 -13.42 -6.97 -4.19
CA ALA A 54 -12.18 -6.31 -4.62
C ALA A 54 -11.77 -6.72 -6.04
N ILE A 55 -11.90 -8.01 -6.39
CA ILE A 55 -11.62 -8.52 -7.74
C ILE A 55 -12.59 -7.90 -8.74
N SER A 56 -13.89 -7.93 -8.46
CA SER A 56 -14.91 -7.32 -9.33
C SER A 56 -14.65 -5.83 -9.56
N CYS A 57 -14.28 -5.08 -8.51
CA CYS A 57 -13.90 -3.69 -8.62
C CYS A 57 -12.65 -3.49 -9.50
N ALA A 58 -11.61 -4.29 -9.27
CA ALA A 58 -10.36 -4.23 -10.04
C ALA A 58 -10.58 -4.56 -11.53
N ASP A 59 -11.45 -5.51 -11.86
CA ASP A 59 -11.78 -5.86 -13.23
C ASP A 59 -12.52 -4.70 -13.93
N ARG A 60 -13.50 -4.08 -13.26
CA ARG A 60 -14.20 -2.89 -13.79
C ARG A 60 -13.24 -1.73 -14.05
N LEU A 61 -12.28 -1.51 -13.16
CA LEU A 61 -11.23 -0.50 -13.34
C LEU A 61 -10.31 -0.84 -14.52
N ARG A 62 -9.90 -2.10 -14.69
CA ARG A 62 -9.08 -2.51 -15.86
C ARG A 62 -9.84 -2.33 -17.17
N SER A 63 -11.12 -2.67 -17.21
CA SER A 63 -11.98 -2.42 -18.38
C SER A 63 -12.14 -0.93 -18.70
N ALA A 64 -12.01 -0.06 -17.70
CA ALA A 64 -12.00 1.39 -17.85
C ALA A 64 -10.61 1.97 -18.16
N GLY A 65 -9.59 1.13 -18.38
CA GLY A 65 -8.25 1.54 -18.79
C GLY A 65 -7.27 1.82 -17.65
N PHE A 66 -7.63 1.51 -16.40
CA PHE A 66 -6.72 1.71 -15.26
C PHE A 66 -5.81 0.50 -15.03
N HIS A 67 -4.54 0.77 -14.75
CA HIS A 67 -3.65 -0.21 -14.15
C HIS A 67 -4.02 -0.38 -12.68
N THR A 68 -4.39 -1.61 -12.28
CA THR A 68 -4.88 -1.90 -10.93
C THR A 68 -4.03 -2.91 -10.18
N VAL A 69 -3.88 -2.68 -8.89
CA VAL A 69 -3.22 -3.59 -7.94
C VAL A 69 -4.21 -3.92 -6.83
N THR A 70 -4.40 -5.21 -6.57
CA THR A 70 -5.19 -5.70 -5.42
C THR A 70 -4.22 -6.19 -4.35
N ILE A 71 -4.31 -5.62 -3.16
CA ILE A 71 -3.46 -5.97 -2.02
C ILE A 71 -4.33 -6.69 -0.99
N ASP A 72 -3.93 -7.90 -0.66
CA ASP A 72 -4.55 -8.66 0.41
C ASP A 72 -3.94 -8.24 1.76
N SER A 73 -4.76 -8.04 2.79
CA SER A 73 -4.28 -7.77 4.14
C SER A 73 -3.39 -8.87 4.69
N ASP A 74 -3.54 -10.10 4.23
CA ASP A 74 -2.66 -11.21 4.64
C ASP A 74 -1.24 -11.07 4.07
N ILE A 75 -1.06 -10.22 3.05
CA ILE A 75 0.23 -9.93 2.39
C ILE A 75 0.84 -8.60 2.88
N LEU A 76 0.08 -7.77 3.59
CA LEU A 76 0.59 -6.54 4.22
C LEU A 76 1.44 -6.91 5.45
N GLU A 77 2.72 -7.20 5.22
CA GLU A 77 3.73 -7.13 6.27
C GLU A 77 3.74 -5.70 6.82
N THR A 78 3.09 -5.53 7.96
CA THR A 78 3.14 -4.29 8.72
C THR A 78 4.56 -4.15 9.27
N ASP A 79 5.16 -2.98 9.10
CA ASP A 79 6.49 -2.56 9.61
C ASP A 79 6.70 -2.80 11.13
N HIS A 80 5.67 -3.26 11.85
CA HIS A 80 5.76 -3.81 13.22
C HIS A 80 6.85 -4.88 13.37
N ASN A 81 7.19 -5.64 12.33
CA ASN A 81 8.26 -6.64 12.40
C ASN A 81 9.67 -6.07 12.12
N ARG A 82 9.78 -4.81 11.66
CA ARG A 82 11.07 -4.18 11.34
C ARG A 82 11.78 -3.62 12.57
N ALA A 83 11.03 -3.24 13.60
CA ALA A 83 11.57 -2.78 14.89
C ALA A 83 12.03 -3.92 15.82
N GLY A 84 11.79 -5.19 15.46
CA GLY A 84 12.10 -6.34 16.32
C GLY A 84 13.53 -6.90 16.22
N ASN A 85 14.32 -6.50 15.22
CA ASN A 85 15.60 -7.18 14.93
C ASN A 85 16.87 -6.35 15.18
N HIS A 86 16.78 -5.27 15.96
CA HIS A 86 17.93 -4.41 16.29
C HIS A 86 18.29 -4.37 17.78
N HIS A 87 17.93 -5.41 18.55
CA HIS A 87 18.27 -5.48 19.98
C HIS A 87 18.72 -6.86 20.45
N GLN A 88 19.77 -7.42 19.83
CA GLN A 88 20.66 -8.35 20.53
C GLN A 88 22.03 -8.46 19.84
N LYS A 89 22.86 -7.41 19.96
CA LYS A 89 24.30 -7.63 20.08
C LYS A 89 24.63 -7.55 21.56
N GLU A 90 24.52 -8.73 22.17
CA GLU A 90 24.94 -9.07 23.51
C GLU A 90 26.33 -8.46 23.79
N ILE A 91 26.36 -7.42 24.63
CA ILE A 91 27.60 -6.85 25.14
C ILE A 91 28.11 -7.86 26.17
N ARG A 92 29.01 -8.76 25.75
CA ARG A 92 29.69 -9.65 26.69
C ARG A 92 30.49 -8.81 27.70
N PRO A 93 30.24 -8.91 29.01
CA PRO A 93 31.16 -8.33 29.98
C PRO A 93 32.49 -9.10 29.91
N ARG A 94 33.61 -8.37 29.79
CA ARG A 94 34.94 -8.96 29.97
C ARG A 94 35.02 -9.56 31.38
N PRO A 95 35.56 -10.77 31.57
CA PRO A 95 35.80 -11.28 32.91
C PRO A 95 36.80 -10.36 33.63
N VAL A 96 36.40 -9.88 34.80
CA VAL A 96 37.26 -9.23 35.78
C VAL A 96 38.23 -10.27 36.34
N SER A 97 39.47 -10.27 35.87
CA SER A 97 40.57 -10.98 36.51
C SER A 97 40.94 -10.26 37.81
N ALA A 98 40.33 -10.67 38.93
CA ALA A 98 40.75 -10.24 40.25
C ALA A 98 41.76 -11.25 40.83
N SER A 99 42.99 -10.75 41.03
CA SER A 99 43.90 -10.96 42.17
C SER A 99 44.49 -12.35 42.47
N ALA A 100 45.83 -12.40 42.47
CA ALA A 100 46.72 -12.87 43.57
C ALA A 100 48.17 -12.55 43.13
N SER A 101 48.92 -11.62 43.73
CA SER A 101 49.63 -11.73 45.02
C SER A 101 50.49 -12.99 45.15
N GLU A 102 51.78 -12.87 44.82
CA GLU A 102 52.93 -13.33 45.62
C GLU A 102 54.20 -12.59 45.16
#